data_AF-A0A926V6N5-F1
#
_entry.id   AF-A0A926V6N5-F1
#
_cell.length_a   1.000
_cell.length_b   1.000
_cell.length_c   1.000
_cell.angle_alpha   90.00
_cell.angle_beta   90.00
_cell.angle_gamma   90.00
#
_symmetry.space_group_name_H-M   'P 1'
#
loop_
_entity.id
_entity.type
_entity.pdbx_description
1 polymer ?
#
loop_
_entity_poly.entity_id
_entity_poly.type
_entity_poly.pdbx_seq_one_letter_code
_entity_poly.pdbx_strand_id
1 'polypeptide(L)'
;MAALKDQWKEQRRQRQLELERRQRDVREVLDGFQQERQAMSAQLRSELSAFQQAVQEETQSFLADAYQKRLANAKVVADALQAYKANLHEQVAQFLSVTSAERSLMSQELFQALEAFHASLSASVADLRLALQQRMQEIQLEVQVLQADTQDMLVGFKEQRIQEQQRLLAELAAYVDGLRDDVHAYLSELELARVDRANQLWAMLQQSRDNRAVEMEALMTEFAEFRNYLQSYRQSLHNLVWGNGEASVEPQPPAVAPQRKVAAAPVRGFRPVRPVATAQPKVELPKAPRSIPPTPAAATPASELPNVVAPPKPEPPKVEPPKVEEFAPAPVILAEASSSIDSLEALSEAIPLPAVKTESVEETQPALRDPAQLEMDIFKYIQAINGARLTEIETALSINRFQAVDALRSLIKKGNVTQRDRIYLIPEEVNL
;
A
#
# COMPACT_ATOMS: atom_id res chain seq x y z
N MET A 1 -142.33 -87.77 58.28
CA MET A 1 -142.02 -86.36 57.96
C MET A 1 -141.15 -85.67 59.02
N ALA A 2 -141.25 -85.96 60.33
CA ALA A 2 -140.48 -85.27 61.37
C ALA A 2 -138.96 -85.62 61.42
N ALA A 3 -138.59 -86.91 61.29
CA ALA A 3 -137.18 -87.34 61.40
C ALA A 3 -136.24 -86.77 60.31
N LEU A 4 -136.75 -86.54 59.09
CA LEU A 4 -136.01 -85.90 57.99
C LEU A 4 -135.70 -84.41 58.28
N LYS A 5 -136.59 -83.71 59.00
CA LYS A 5 -136.42 -82.31 59.38
C LYS A 5 -135.34 -82.14 60.44
N ASP A 6 -135.25 -83.08 61.37
CA ASP A 6 -134.22 -83.07 62.41
C ASP A 6 -132.85 -83.52 61.88
N GLN A 7 -132.79 -84.52 60.98
CA GLN A 7 -131.56 -84.84 60.24
C GLN A 7 -131.05 -83.65 59.41
N TRP A 8 -131.94 -82.87 58.79
CA TRP A 8 -131.55 -81.68 58.04
C TRP A 8 -131.05 -80.55 58.93
N LYS A 9 -131.68 -80.33 60.10
CA LYS A 9 -131.21 -79.35 61.10
C LYS A 9 -129.84 -79.74 61.65
N GLU A 10 -129.63 -81.02 61.96
CA GLU A 10 -128.35 -81.53 62.46
C GLU A 10 -127.25 -81.43 61.39
N GLN A 11 -127.53 -81.83 60.14
CA GLN A 11 -126.60 -81.64 59.02
C GLN A 11 -126.31 -80.16 58.73
N ARG A 12 -127.25 -79.25 58.98
CA ARG A 12 -127.03 -77.81 58.82
C ARG A 12 -126.14 -77.26 59.94
N ARG A 13 -126.36 -77.73 61.18
CA ARG A 13 -125.52 -77.40 62.33
C ARG A 13 -124.09 -77.93 62.16
N GLN A 14 -123.93 -79.17 61.68
CA GLN A 14 -122.61 -79.74 61.36
C GLN A 14 -121.88 -78.94 60.27
N ARG A 15 -122.59 -78.54 59.20
CA ARG A 15 -122.00 -77.68 58.16
C ARG A 15 -121.61 -76.29 58.68
N GLN A 16 -122.36 -75.71 59.60
CA GLN A 16 -121.99 -74.44 60.24
C GLN A 16 -120.71 -74.58 61.06
N LEU A 17 -120.61 -75.64 61.89
CA LEU A 17 -119.41 -75.92 62.66
C LEU A 17 -118.19 -76.21 61.76
N GLU A 18 -118.40 -76.93 60.66
CA GLU A 18 -117.35 -77.20 59.68
C GLU A 18 -116.90 -75.93 58.95
N LEU A 19 -117.82 -75.02 58.61
CA LEU A 19 -117.49 -73.72 58.02
C LEU A 19 -116.73 -72.83 59.00
N GLU A 20 -117.15 -72.78 60.27
CA GLU A 20 -116.43 -72.05 61.31
C GLU A 20 -115.03 -72.63 61.55
N ARG A 21 -114.88 -73.95 61.46
CA ARG A 21 -113.58 -74.62 61.54
C ARG A 21 -112.71 -74.27 60.36
N ARG A 22 -113.21 -74.42 59.11
CA ARG A 22 -112.47 -74.04 57.90
C ARG A 22 -112.12 -72.56 57.85
N GLN A 23 -113.00 -71.68 58.33
CA GLN A 23 -112.72 -70.25 58.42
C GLN A 23 -111.61 -69.95 59.42
N ARG A 24 -111.58 -70.65 60.56
CA ARG A 24 -110.48 -70.56 61.53
C ARG A 24 -109.19 -71.10 60.92
N ASP A 25 -109.22 -72.29 60.32
CA ASP A 25 -108.05 -72.90 59.67
C ASP A 25 -107.47 -71.98 58.57
N VAL A 26 -108.33 -71.38 57.74
CA VAL A 26 -107.89 -70.43 56.70
C VAL A 26 -107.31 -69.16 57.31
N ARG A 27 -107.89 -68.63 58.39
CA ARG A 27 -107.33 -67.45 59.09
C ARG A 27 -105.97 -67.76 59.68
N GLU A 28 -105.82 -68.90 60.36
CA GLU A 28 -104.54 -69.34 60.92
C GLU A 28 -103.46 -69.48 59.83
N VAL A 29 -103.81 -70.06 58.68
CA VAL A 29 -102.89 -70.17 57.53
C VAL A 29 -102.54 -68.79 56.96
N LEU A 30 -103.50 -67.88 56.82
CA LEU A 30 -103.25 -66.51 56.34
C LEU A 30 -102.39 -65.70 57.32
N ASP A 31 -102.65 -65.83 58.62
CA ASP A 31 -101.87 -65.19 59.68
C ASP A 31 -100.44 -65.74 59.67
N GLY A 32 -100.27 -67.07 59.48
CA GLY A 32 -98.97 -67.70 59.27
C GLY A 32 -98.21 -67.12 58.07
N PHE A 33 -98.83 -67.06 56.89
CA PHE A 33 -98.22 -66.45 55.70
C PHE A 33 -97.95 -64.94 55.86
N GLN A 34 -98.75 -64.23 56.66
CA GLN A 34 -98.52 -62.82 56.96
C GLN A 34 -97.31 -62.65 57.87
N GLN A 35 -97.19 -63.47 58.91
CA GLN A 35 -96.03 -63.50 59.81
C GLN A 35 -94.75 -63.88 59.06
N GLU A 36 -94.79 -64.93 58.22
CA GLU A 36 -93.66 -65.35 57.39
C GLU A 36 -93.19 -64.23 56.45
N ARG A 37 -94.12 -63.54 55.77
CA ARG A 37 -93.76 -62.40 54.92
C ARG A 37 -93.18 -61.23 55.71
N GLN A 38 -93.71 -60.94 56.90
CA GLN A 38 -93.16 -59.89 57.76
C GLN A 38 -91.75 -60.26 58.23
N ALA A 39 -91.53 -61.50 58.70
CA ALA A 39 -90.23 -62.00 59.09
C ALA A 39 -89.24 -61.97 57.93
N MET A 40 -89.62 -62.45 56.74
CA MET A 40 -88.79 -62.39 55.54
C MET A 40 -88.47 -60.95 55.14
N SER A 41 -89.45 -60.03 55.20
CA SER A 41 -89.21 -58.61 54.89
C SER A 41 -88.29 -57.94 55.90
N ALA A 42 -88.37 -58.31 57.18
CA ALA A 42 -87.48 -57.81 58.23
C ALA A 42 -86.06 -58.35 58.03
N GLN A 43 -85.91 -59.62 57.68
CA GLN A 43 -84.63 -60.23 57.30
C GLN A 43 -84.01 -59.50 56.12
N LEU A 44 -84.73 -59.34 55.01
CA LEU A 44 -84.22 -58.63 53.83
C LEU A 44 -83.84 -57.17 54.14
N ARG A 45 -84.61 -56.47 54.97
CA ARG A 45 -84.26 -55.11 55.42
C ARG A 45 -82.97 -55.11 56.23
N SER A 46 -82.81 -56.07 57.14
CA SER A 46 -81.59 -56.20 57.93
C SER A 46 -80.37 -56.53 57.06
N GLU A 47 -80.51 -57.46 56.11
CA GLU A 47 -79.45 -57.83 55.16
C GLU A 47 -79.06 -56.65 54.26
N LEU A 48 -80.04 -55.91 53.73
CA LEU A 48 -79.76 -54.71 52.93
C LEU A 48 -79.07 -53.63 53.76
N SER A 49 -79.50 -53.41 55.01
CA SER A 49 -78.84 -52.42 55.88
C SER A 49 -77.41 -52.82 56.23
N ALA A 50 -77.15 -54.11 56.50
CA ALA A 50 -75.82 -54.63 56.75
C ALA A 50 -74.93 -54.54 55.50
N PHE A 51 -75.48 -54.85 54.33
CA PHE A 51 -74.78 -54.70 53.05
C PHE A 51 -74.43 -53.23 52.77
N GLN A 52 -75.37 -52.30 52.97
CA GLN A 52 -75.11 -50.87 52.81
C GLN A 52 -74.01 -50.38 53.76
N GLN A 53 -74.00 -50.83 55.01
CA GLN A 53 -72.95 -50.50 55.98
C GLN A 53 -71.60 -51.07 55.53
N ALA A 54 -71.54 -52.33 55.11
CA ALA A 54 -70.31 -52.95 54.62
C ALA A 54 -69.72 -52.19 53.42
N VAL A 55 -70.55 -51.82 52.45
CA VAL A 55 -70.11 -51.01 51.29
C VAL A 55 -69.65 -49.61 51.73
N GLN A 56 -70.32 -48.99 52.71
CA GLN A 56 -69.88 -47.70 53.25
C GLN A 56 -68.51 -47.79 53.93
N GLU A 57 -68.27 -48.83 54.72
CA GLU A 57 -66.97 -49.05 55.37
C GLU A 57 -65.86 -49.35 54.36
N GLU A 58 -66.16 -50.18 53.35
CA GLU A 58 -65.21 -50.52 52.29
C GLU A 58 -64.86 -49.29 51.41
N THR A 59 -65.86 -48.47 51.07
CA THR A 59 -65.61 -47.22 50.33
C THR A 59 -64.82 -46.20 51.16
N GLN A 60 -65.11 -46.06 52.45
CA GLN A 60 -64.35 -45.16 53.33
C GLN A 60 -62.90 -45.59 53.49
N SER A 61 -62.64 -46.88 53.71
CA SER A 61 -61.28 -47.42 53.81
C SER A 61 -60.52 -47.26 52.49
N PHE A 62 -61.16 -47.55 51.35
CA PHE A 62 -60.57 -47.33 50.03
C PHE A 62 -60.22 -45.86 49.79
N LEU A 63 -61.10 -44.92 50.15
CA LEU A 63 -60.85 -43.49 49.99
C LEU A 63 -59.71 -43.01 50.90
N ALA A 64 -59.64 -43.50 52.14
CA ALA A 64 -58.55 -43.21 53.06
C ALA A 64 -57.20 -43.71 52.52
N ASP A 65 -57.15 -44.94 52.02
CA ASP A 65 -55.96 -45.52 51.40
C ASP A 65 -55.54 -44.78 50.13
N ALA A 66 -56.51 -44.44 49.27
CA ALA A 66 -56.26 -43.68 48.05
C ALA A 66 -55.72 -42.28 48.37
N TYR A 67 -56.26 -41.62 49.39
CA TYR A 67 -55.78 -40.33 49.87
C TYR A 67 -54.34 -40.42 50.40
N GLN A 68 -54.05 -41.41 51.25
CA GLN A 68 -52.69 -41.62 51.77
C GLN A 68 -51.68 -41.90 50.65
N LYS A 69 -52.04 -42.74 49.68
CA LYS A 69 -51.20 -43.02 48.50
C LYS A 69 -50.93 -41.76 47.69
N ARG A 70 -51.94 -40.93 47.45
CA ARG A 70 -51.77 -39.65 46.75
C ARG A 70 -50.84 -38.70 47.51
N LEU A 71 -50.99 -38.61 48.83
CA LEU A 71 -50.09 -37.80 49.66
C LEU A 71 -48.64 -38.30 49.63
N ALA A 72 -48.44 -39.62 49.73
CA ALA A 72 -47.11 -40.21 49.65
C ALA A 72 -46.46 -39.93 48.27
N ASN A 73 -47.21 -40.14 47.19
CA ASN A 73 -46.73 -39.86 45.84
C ASN A 73 -46.45 -38.37 45.63
N ALA A 74 -47.32 -37.48 46.12
CA ALA A 74 -47.10 -36.03 46.02
C ALA A 74 -45.82 -35.59 46.73
N LYS A 75 -45.51 -36.17 47.90
CA LYS A 75 -44.24 -35.93 48.61
C LYS A 75 -43.04 -36.39 47.81
N VAL A 76 -43.06 -37.63 47.29
CA VAL A 76 -41.97 -38.17 46.46
C VAL A 76 -41.72 -37.30 45.23
N VAL A 77 -42.78 -36.85 44.56
CA VAL A 77 -42.65 -35.97 43.39
C VAL A 77 -42.11 -34.59 43.79
N ALA A 78 -42.56 -34.03 44.92
CA ALA A 78 -42.05 -32.75 45.42
C ALA A 78 -40.55 -32.84 45.75
N ASP A 79 -40.13 -33.89 46.43
CA ASP A 79 -38.72 -34.14 46.78
C ASP A 79 -37.87 -34.34 45.51
N ALA A 80 -38.38 -35.09 44.52
CA ALA A 80 -37.71 -35.27 43.23
C ALA A 80 -37.53 -33.94 42.47
N LEU A 81 -38.55 -33.06 42.47
CA LEU A 81 -38.45 -31.74 41.86
C LEU A 81 -37.46 -30.84 42.59
N GLN A 82 -37.40 -30.90 43.92
CA GLN A 82 -36.42 -30.15 44.70
C GLN A 82 -35.00 -30.63 44.42
N ALA A 83 -34.77 -31.95 44.39
CA ALA A 83 -33.47 -32.53 44.05
C ALA A 83 -33.04 -32.15 42.62
N TYR A 84 -33.97 -32.18 41.65
CA TYR A 84 -33.70 -31.75 40.28
C TYR A 84 -33.31 -30.28 40.21
N LYS A 85 -34.03 -29.38 40.90
CA LYS A 85 -33.68 -27.95 40.97
C LYS A 85 -32.30 -27.73 41.59
N ALA A 86 -31.98 -28.42 42.68
CA ALA A 86 -30.68 -28.32 43.32
C ALA A 86 -29.54 -28.76 42.38
N ASN A 87 -29.72 -29.88 41.68
CA ASN A 87 -28.76 -30.38 40.69
C ASN A 87 -28.61 -29.39 39.51
N LEU A 88 -29.71 -28.82 39.01
CA LEU A 88 -29.65 -27.82 37.94
C LEU A 88 -28.86 -26.57 38.39
N HIS A 89 -29.11 -26.08 39.61
CA HIS A 89 -28.34 -24.95 40.16
C HIS A 89 -26.85 -25.29 40.32
N GLU A 90 -26.53 -26.50 40.76
CA GLU A 90 -25.13 -26.96 40.87
C GLU A 90 -24.46 -27.02 39.49
N GLN A 91 -25.12 -27.59 38.48
CA GLN A 91 -24.60 -27.63 37.11
C GLN A 91 -24.39 -26.23 36.53
N VAL A 92 -25.34 -25.32 36.75
CA VAL A 92 -25.21 -23.92 36.30
C VAL A 92 -24.05 -23.23 37.02
N ALA A 93 -23.89 -23.43 38.33
CA ALA A 93 -22.78 -22.86 39.08
C ALA A 93 -21.43 -23.41 38.59
N GLN A 94 -21.34 -24.73 38.35
CA GLN A 94 -20.13 -25.37 37.79
C GLN A 94 -19.82 -24.81 36.39
N PHE A 95 -20.81 -24.77 35.50
CA PHE A 95 -20.64 -24.20 34.16
C PHE A 95 -20.15 -22.75 34.20
N LEU A 96 -20.81 -21.89 34.97
CA LEU A 96 -20.41 -20.48 35.11
C LEU A 96 -19.01 -20.33 35.69
N SER A 97 -18.63 -21.16 36.66
CA SER A 97 -17.29 -21.15 37.26
C SER A 97 -16.22 -21.50 36.21
N VAL A 98 -16.44 -22.56 35.42
CA VAL A 98 -15.52 -23.00 34.36
C VAL A 98 -15.43 -21.94 33.27
N THR A 99 -16.57 -21.44 32.77
CA THR A 99 -16.58 -20.40 31.73
C THR A 99 -15.96 -19.08 32.20
N SER A 100 -16.06 -18.74 33.50
CA SER A 100 -15.39 -17.56 34.06
C SER A 100 -13.88 -17.75 34.15
N ALA A 101 -13.42 -18.95 34.55
CA ALA A 101 -12.01 -19.28 34.60
C ALA A 101 -11.39 -19.29 33.20
N GLU A 102 -12.06 -19.90 32.21
CA GLU A 102 -11.65 -19.90 30.79
C GLU A 102 -11.55 -18.48 30.23
N ARG A 103 -12.57 -17.63 30.46
CA ARG A 103 -12.52 -16.23 30.03
C ARG A 103 -11.36 -15.46 30.67
N SER A 104 -11.10 -15.70 31.96
CA SER A 104 -9.97 -15.05 32.65
C SER A 104 -8.62 -15.50 32.10
N LEU A 105 -8.45 -16.79 31.80
CA LEU A 105 -7.23 -17.34 31.22
C LEU A 105 -7.01 -16.81 29.81
N MET A 106 -8.04 -16.84 28.95
CA MET A 106 -7.96 -16.28 27.61
C MET A 106 -7.62 -14.78 27.64
N SER A 107 -8.19 -14.03 28.58
CA SER A 107 -7.85 -12.60 28.72
C SER A 107 -6.39 -12.40 29.12
N GLN A 108 -5.85 -13.23 30.02
CA GLN A 108 -4.44 -13.18 30.43
C GLN A 108 -3.51 -13.53 29.27
N GLU A 109 -3.82 -14.56 28.49
CA GLU A 109 -3.05 -14.93 27.30
C GLU A 109 -3.03 -13.80 26.26
N LEU A 110 -4.17 -13.15 26.03
CA LEU A 110 -4.24 -11.99 25.13
C LEU A 110 -3.43 -10.81 25.64
N PHE A 111 -3.47 -10.51 26.95
CA PHE A 111 -2.64 -9.47 27.54
C PHE A 111 -1.15 -9.77 27.38
N GLN A 112 -0.72 -11.00 27.66
CA GLN A 112 0.68 -11.41 27.49
C GLN A 112 1.12 -11.34 26.03
N ALA A 113 0.26 -11.75 25.09
CA ALA A 113 0.54 -11.65 23.66
C ALA A 113 0.69 -10.19 23.20
N LEU A 114 -0.18 -9.30 23.68
CA LEU A 114 -0.10 -7.87 23.40
C LEU A 114 1.16 -7.23 24.00
N GLU A 115 1.53 -7.58 25.24
CA GLU A 115 2.76 -7.12 25.87
C GLU A 115 4.00 -7.57 25.08
N ALA A 116 4.06 -8.85 24.69
CA ALA A 116 5.15 -9.38 23.87
C ALA A 116 5.22 -8.69 22.50
N PHE A 117 4.06 -8.44 21.86
CA PHE A 117 3.98 -7.70 20.61
C PHE A 117 4.51 -6.26 20.79
N HIS A 118 4.05 -5.54 21.81
CA HIS A 118 4.53 -4.19 22.11
C HIS A 118 6.02 -4.15 22.40
N ALA A 119 6.56 -5.12 23.14
CA ALA A 119 7.99 -5.23 23.39
C ALA A 119 8.75 -5.43 22.08
N SER A 120 8.33 -6.35 21.21
CA SER A 120 8.98 -6.59 19.91
C SER A 120 8.91 -5.36 18.98
N LEU A 121 7.76 -4.68 18.95
CA LEU A 121 7.59 -3.45 18.18
C LEU A 121 8.50 -2.35 18.71
N SER A 122 8.57 -2.15 20.03
CA SER A 122 9.44 -1.15 20.63
C SER A 122 10.92 -1.42 20.37
N ALA A 123 11.35 -2.69 20.39
CA ALA A 123 12.70 -3.10 20.03
C ALA A 123 13.01 -2.80 18.55
N SER A 124 12.13 -3.21 17.62
CA SER A 124 12.33 -2.94 16.19
C SER A 124 12.37 -1.44 15.87
N VAL A 125 11.57 -0.62 16.56
CA VAL A 125 11.59 0.84 16.42
C VAL A 125 12.88 1.43 16.99
N ALA A 126 13.39 0.90 18.11
CA ALA A 126 14.68 1.31 18.67
C ALA A 126 15.84 0.97 17.72
N ASP A 127 15.85 -0.23 17.14
CA ASP A 127 16.84 -0.67 16.15
C ASP A 127 16.81 0.21 14.89
N LEU A 128 15.61 0.53 14.38
CA LEU A 128 15.45 1.44 13.24
C LEU A 128 15.98 2.83 13.56
N ARG A 129 15.68 3.37 14.74
CA ARG A 129 16.19 4.68 15.18
C ARG A 129 17.71 4.69 15.27
N LEU A 130 18.30 3.61 15.80
CA LEU A 130 19.75 3.46 15.89
C LEU A 130 20.37 3.39 14.48
N ALA A 131 19.81 2.58 13.58
CA ALA A 131 20.28 2.46 12.19
C ALA A 131 20.20 3.80 11.43
N LEU A 132 19.12 4.57 11.62
CA LEU A 132 19.00 5.91 11.05
C LEU A 132 20.04 6.87 11.63
N GLN A 133 20.30 6.81 12.93
CA GLN A 133 21.31 7.65 13.58
C GLN A 133 22.72 7.33 13.06
N GLN A 134 23.06 6.04 12.89
CA GLN A 134 24.31 5.61 12.29
C GLN A 134 24.45 6.12 10.86
N ARG A 135 23.42 5.95 10.03
CA ARG A 135 23.44 6.43 8.64
C ARG A 135 23.60 7.95 8.54
N MET A 136 23.00 8.71 9.46
CA MET A 136 23.23 10.16 9.51
C MET A 136 24.68 10.51 9.85
N GLN A 137 25.32 9.76 10.74
CA GLN A 137 26.74 9.95 11.07
C GLN A 137 27.64 9.58 9.89
N GLU A 138 27.36 8.49 9.19
CA GLU A 138 28.08 8.08 7.98
C GLU A 138 28.00 9.17 6.91
N ILE A 139 26.80 9.67 6.60
CA ILE A 139 26.61 10.76 5.63
C ILE A 139 27.35 12.03 6.07
N GLN A 140 27.37 12.36 7.36
CA GLN A 140 28.13 13.52 7.85
C GLN A 140 29.63 13.35 7.63
N LEU A 141 30.18 12.16 7.87
CA LEU A 141 31.59 11.87 7.62
C LEU A 141 31.91 11.91 6.12
N GLU A 142 31.07 11.32 5.26
CA GLU A 142 31.23 11.37 3.80
C GLU A 142 31.23 12.81 3.29
N VAL A 143 30.32 13.65 3.80
CA VAL A 143 30.29 15.07 3.44
C VAL A 143 31.55 15.80 3.89
N GLN A 144 32.09 15.49 5.09
CA GLN A 144 33.34 16.08 5.55
C GLN A 144 34.54 15.67 4.69
N VAL A 145 34.62 14.39 4.30
CA VAL A 145 35.65 13.89 3.39
C VAL A 145 35.54 14.58 2.03
N LEU A 146 34.35 14.66 1.45
CA LEU A 146 34.13 15.34 0.18
C LEU A 146 34.48 16.84 0.26
N GLN A 147 34.21 17.49 1.40
CA GLN A 147 34.63 18.87 1.65
C GLN A 147 36.15 19.01 1.73
N ALA A 148 36.85 18.06 2.33
CA ALA A 148 38.32 18.06 2.35
C ALA A 148 38.89 17.85 0.93
N ASP A 149 38.40 16.85 0.19
CA ASP A 149 38.83 16.55 -1.17
C ASP A 149 38.62 17.75 -2.13
N THR A 150 37.47 18.43 -1.99
CA THR A 150 37.19 19.63 -2.79
C THR A 150 38.11 20.80 -2.41
N GLN A 151 38.45 20.97 -1.13
CA GLN A 151 39.44 21.96 -0.71
C GLN A 151 40.82 21.66 -1.28
N ASP A 152 41.25 20.41 -1.24
CA ASP A 152 42.54 19.97 -1.79
C ASP A 152 42.59 20.17 -3.31
N MET A 153 41.52 19.84 -4.04
CA MET A 153 41.41 20.16 -5.47
C MET A 153 41.49 21.67 -5.73
N LEU A 154 40.83 22.50 -4.94
CA LEU A 154 40.89 23.96 -5.09
C LEU A 154 42.30 24.51 -4.83
N VAL A 155 43.02 23.96 -3.85
CA VAL A 155 44.43 24.28 -3.60
C VAL A 155 45.28 23.85 -4.79
N GLY A 156 45.10 22.63 -5.29
CA GLY A 156 45.79 22.12 -6.47
C GLY A 156 45.57 23.00 -7.71
N PHE A 157 44.35 23.46 -7.98
CA PHE A 157 44.08 24.40 -9.08
C PHE A 157 44.73 25.77 -8.88
N LYS A 158 44.82 26.28 -7.65
CA LYS A 158 45.53 27.53 -7.36
C LYS A 158 47.03 27.38 -7.63
N GLU A 159 47.62 26.29 -7.16
CA GLU A 159 49.04 25.99 -7.37
C GLU A 159 49.35 25.82 -8.86
N GLN A 160 48.53 25.07 -9.60
CA GLN A 160 48.66 24.93 -11.06
C GLN A 160 48.65 26.28 -11.76
N ARG A 161 47.71 27.16 -11.40
CA ARG A 161 47.64 28.51 -11.99
C ARG A 161 48.89 29.33 -11.70
N ILE A 162 49.44 29.24 -10.49
CA ILE A 162 50.68 29.93 -10.11
C ILE A 162 51.86 29.36 -10.91
N GLN A 163 51.95 28.04 -11.05
CA GLN A 163 52.99 27.38 -11.84
C GLN A 163 52.93 27.77 -13.32
N GLU A 164 51.74 27.75 -13.92
CA GLU A 164 51.53 28.21 -15.30
C GLU A 164 51.89 29.68 -15.47
N GLN A 165 51.50 30.55 -14.53
CA GLN A 165 51.86 31.96 -14.56
C GLN A 165 53.38 32.14 -14.48
N GLN A 166 54.07 31.43 -13.57
CA GLN A 166 55.53 31.48 -13.45
C GLN A 166 56.21 30.99 -14.73
N ARG A 167 55.71 29.90 -15.33
CA ARG A 167 56.22 29.36 -16.59
C ARG A 167 56.06 30.38 -17.72
N LEU A 168 54.87 30.96 -17.89
CA LEU A 168 54.61 31.96 -18.93
C LEU A 168 55.48 33.22 -18.73
N LEU A 169 55.68 33.66 -17.49
CA LEU A 169 56.59 34.77 -17.19
C LEU A 169 58.05 34.43 -17.53
N ALA A 170 58.50 33.22 -17.26
CA ALA A 170 59.84 32.76 -17.64
C ALA A 170 60.01 32.64 -19.16
N GLU A 171 59.01 32.11 -19.87
CA GLU A 171 59.00 32.06 -21.34
C GLU A 171 59.01 33.46 -21.95
N LEU A 172 58.25 34.40 -21.39
CA LEU A 172 58.25 35.80 -21.81
C LEU A 172 59.61 36.47 -21.56
N ALA A 173 60.21 36.26 -20.38
CA ALA A 173 61.52 36.80 -20.06
C ALA A 173 62.59 36.28 -21.03
N ALA A 174 62.61 34.97 -21.29
CA ALA A 174 63.52 34.36 -22.25
C ALA A 174 63.32 34.90 -23.68
N TYR A 175 62.07 35.15 -24.10
CA TYR A 175 61.79 35.76 -25.39
C TYR A 175 62.29 37.20 -25.48
N VAL A 176 62.07 38.01 -24.44
CA VAL A 176 62.55 39.40 -24.40
C VAL A 176 64.07 39.46 -24.40
N ASP A 177 64.74 38.58 -23.66
CA ASP A 177 66.20 38.52 -23.64
C ASP A 177 66.75 38.03 -24.98
N GLY A 178 66.14 37.01 -25.60
CA GLY A 178 66.49 36.60 -26.97
C GLY A 178 66.31 37.73 -27.98
N LEU A 179 65.25 38.52 -27.87
CA LEU A 179 65.00 39.67 -28.75
C LEU A 179 66.01 40.81 -28.49
N ARG A 180 66.43 41.02 -27.25
CA ARG A 180 67.53 41.96 -26.92
C ARG A 180 68.84 41.50 -27.52
N ASP A 181 69.16 40.21 -27.41
CA ASP A 181 70.37 39.62 -27.97
C ASP A 181 70.37 39.72 -29.51
N ASP A 182 69.23 39.43 -30.17
CA ASP A 182 69.06 39.60 -31.62
C ASP A 182 69.25 41.06 -32.05
N VAL A 183 68.67 42.01 -31.30
CA VAL A 183 68.85 43.45 -31.56
C VAL A 183 70.30 43.88 -31.35
N HIS A 184 70.95 43.41 -30.29
CA HIS A 184 72.37 43.69 -30.03
C HIS A 184 73.28 43.10 -31.11
N ALA A 185 73.02 41.87 -31.55
CA ALA A 185 73.71 41.23 -32.65
C ALA A 185 73.56 42.06 -33.94
N TYR A 186 72.33 42.45 -34.30
CA TYR A 186 72.06 43.28 -35.48
C TYR A 186 72.76 44.65 -35.42
N LEU A 187 72.75 45.30 -34.25
CA LEU A 187 73.46 46.57 -34.07
C LEU A 187 74.98 46.38 -34.22
N SER A 188 75.55 45.30 -33.68
CA SER A 188 76.97 44.98 -33.84
C SER A 188 77.35 44.69 -35.30
N GLU A 189 76.49 43.98 -36.04
CA GLU A 189 76.66 43.76 -37.49
C GLU A 189 76.62 45.08 -38.28
N LEU A 190 75.72 46.01 -37.90
CA LEU A 190 75.68 47.35 -38.49
C LEU A 190 76.93 48.17 -38.16
N GLU A 191 77.47 48.06 -36.95
CA GLU A 191 78.73 48.72 -36.57
C GLU A 191 79.90 48.18 -37.38
N LEU A 192 80.03 46.85 -37.50
CA LEU A 192 81.03 46.21 -38.36
C LEU A 192 80.89 46.66 -39.81
N ALA A 193 79.67 46.66 -40.37
CA ALA A 193 79.42 47.12 -41.72
C ALA A 193 79.79 48.60 -41.95
N ARG A 194 79.64 49.46 -40.92
CA ARG A 194 80.08 50.86 -40.96
C ARG A 194 81.59 50.98 -40.92
N VAL A 195 82.25 50.23 -40.04
CA VAL A 195 83.71 50.21 -39.93
C VAL A 195 84.34 49.69 -41.22
N ASP A 196 83.81 48.61 -41.79
CA ASP A 196 84.25 48.07 -43.07
C ASP A 196 84.09 49.10 -44.20
N ARG A 197 82.95 49.78 -44.26
CA ARG A 197 82.73 50.84 -45.25
C ARG A 197 83.67 52.04 -45.04
N ALA A 198 83.95 52.41 -43.80
CA ALA A 198 84.91 53.47 -43.49
C ALA A 198 86.35 53.07 -43.89
N ASN A 199 86.76 51.83 -43.63
CA ASN A 199 88.05 51.27 -44.03
C ASN A 199 88.17 51.21 -45.56
N GLN A 200 87.12 50.79 -46.26
CA GLN A 200 87.06 50.82 -47.73
C GLN A 200 87.25 52.24 -48.28
N LEU A 201 86.57 53.24 -47.69
CA LEU A 201 86.75 54.65 -48.08
C LEU A 201 88.18 55.14 -47.80
N TRP A 202 88.75 54.78 -46.66
CA TRP A 202 90.13 55.16 -46.32
C TRP A 202 91.15 54.51 -47.27
N ALA A 203 90.96 53.23 -47.61
CA ALA A 203 91.78 52.52 -48.60
C ALA A 203 91.66 53.17 -49.99
N MET A 204 90.46 53.51 -50.45
CA MET A 204 90.26 54.24 -51.71
C MET A 204 90.94 55.61 -51.71
N LEU A 205 90.84 56.35 -50.61
CA LEU A 205 91.52 57.65 -50.47
C LEU A 205 93.04 57.50 -50.45
N GLN A 206 93.57 56.50 -49.74
CA GLN A 206 95.01 56.24 -49.71
C GLN A 206 95.53 55.82 -51.08
N GLN A 207 94.82 54.92 -51.77
CA GLN A 207 95.13 54.56 -53.15
C GLN A 207 95.11 55.79 -54.09
N SER A 208 94.15 56.71 -53.91
CA SER A 208 94.12 57.96 -54.69
C SER A 208 95.31 58.89 -54.38
N ARG A 209 95.82 58.87 -53.14
CA ARG A 209 97.03 59.62 -52.75
C ARG A 209 98.28 58.98 -53.34
N ASP A 210 98.38 57.65 -53.29
CA ASP A 210 99.51 56.92 -53.85
C ASP A 210 99.55 57.07 -55.38
N ASN A 211 98.39 56.95 -56.05
CA ASN A 211 98.29 57.23 -57.49
C ASN A 211 98.71 58.67 -57.81
N ARG A 212 98.29 59.67 -57.03
CA ARG A 212 98.75 61.06 -57.20
C ARG A 212 100.23 61.25 -56.92
N ALA A 213 100.80 60.51 -55.98
CA ALA A 213 102.23 60.54 -55.70
C ALA A 213 103.01 59.98 -56.90
N VAL A 214 102.58 58.86 -57.46
CA VAL A 214 103.15 58.28 -58.68
C VAL A 214 102.96 59.22 -59.89
N GLU A 215 101.78 59.82 -60.05
CA GLU A 215 101.54 60.83 -61.09
C GLU A 215 102.41 62.07 -60.90
N MET A 216 102.60 62.54 -59.66
CA MET A 216 103.52 63.64 -59.36
C MET A 216 104.98 63.25 -59.61
N GLU A 217 105.40 62.03 -59.27
CA GLU A 217 106.73 61.51 -59.58
C GLU A 217 106.94 61.42 -61.09
N ALA A 218 105.95 60.92 -61.83
CA ALA A 218 105.95 60.89 -63.30
C ALA A 218 106.08 62.31 -63.88
N LEU A 219 105.30 63.27 -63.38
CA LEU A 219 105.42 64.68 -63.75
C LEU A 219 106.81 65.24 -63.41
N MET A 220 107.36 64.91 -62.24
CA MET A 220 108.69 65.36 -61.83
C MET A 220 109.78 64.75 -62.71
N THR A 221 109.62 63.51 -63.16
CA THR A 221 110.51 62.90 -64.16
C THR A 221 110.35 63.57 -65.52
N GLU A 222 109.13 63.86 -65.99
CA GLU A 222 108.90 64.65 -67.20
C GLU A 222 109.53 66.06 -67.07
N PHE A 223 109.44 66.69 -65.90
CA PHE A 223 110.11 67.97 -65.63
C PHE A 223 111.64 67.84 -65.59
N ALA A 224 112.17 66.71 -65.11
CA ALA A 224 113.60 66.43 -65.13
C ALA A 224 114.11 66.21 -66.56
N GLU A 225 113.35 65.47 -67.38
CA GLU A 225 113.59 65.31 -68.81
C GLU A 225 113.49 66.66 -69.53
N PHE A 226 112.48 67.48 -69.23
CA PHE A 226 112.35 68.82 -69.78
C PHE A 226 113.51 69.74 -69.36
N ARG A 227 113.99 69.64 -68.12
CA ARG A 227 115.19 70.37 -67.66
C ARG A 227 116.45 69.89 -68.38
N ASN A 228 116.59 68.59 -68.60
CA ASN A 228 117.68 68.04 -69.38
C ASN A 228 117.58 68.46 -70.86
N TYR A 229 116.38 68.53 -71.42
CA TYR A 229 116.11 69.10 -72.73
C TYR A 229 116.46 70.59 -72.78
N LEU A 230 116.14 71.38 -71.75
CA LEU A 230 116.56 72.77 -71.66
C LEU A 230 118.07 72.92 -71.50
N GLN A 231 118.74 72.00 -70.80
CA GLN A 231 120.18 71.99 -70.67
C GLN A 231 120.86 71.59 -71.99
N SER A 232 120.34 70.60 -72.72
CA SER A 232 120.83 70.23 -74.05
C SER A 232 120.50 71.31 -75.08
N TYR A 233 119.37 72.01 -74.97
CA TYR A 233 119.02 73.18 -75.78
C TYR A 233 119.91 74.39 -75.45
N ARG A 234 120.28 74.59 -74.17
CA ARG A 234 121.30 75.59 -73.80
C ARG A 234 122.69 75.21 -74.30
N GLN A 235 123.05 73.93 -74.29
CA GLN A 235 124.30 73.44 -74.87
C GLN A 235 124.28 73.56 -76.40
N SER A 236 123.15 73.33 -77.06
CA SER A 236 123.00 73.54 -78.50
C SER A 236 123.04 75.03 -78.85
N LEU A 237 122.39 75.90 -78.07
CA LEU A 237 122.51 77.36 -78.22
C LEU A 237 123.93 77.85 -77.92
N HIS A 238 124.60 77.32 -76.89
CA HIS A 238 125.98 77.65 -76.59
C HIS A 238 126.91 77.24 -77.74
N ASN A 239 126.67 76.07 -78.34
CA ASN A 239 127.38 75.62 -79.55
C ASN A 239 127.01 76.47 -80.79
N LEU A 240 125.80 77.05 -80.85
CA LEU A 240 125.37 77.91 -81.96
C LEU A 240 126.00 79.32 -81.93
N VAL A 241 126.40 79.84 -80.76
CA VAL A 241 126.77 81.26 -80.60
C VAL A 241 128.29 81.51 -80.47
N TRP A 242 129.12 80.53 -80.07
CA TRP A 242 130.57 80.78 -79.80
C TRP A 242 131.59 79.81 -80.45
N GLY A 243 131.25 79.08 -81.52
CA GLY A 243 132.27 78.55 -82.45
C GLY A 243 131.98 77.19 -83.10
N ASN A 244 131.85 77.24 -84.43
CA ASN A 244 131.86 76.19 -85.46
C ASN A 244 130.61 75.28 -85.60
N GLY A 245 129.71 75.71 -86.51
CA GLY A 245 129.19 74.83 -87.56
C GLY A 245 127.69 74.52 -87.53
N GLU A 246 126.93 75.30 -88.31
CA GLU A 246 125.68 74.94 -89.04
C GLU A 246 124.43 74.56 -88.22
N ALA A 247 123.42 75.43 -88.13
CA ALA A 247 122.34 75.67 -89.11
C ALA A 247 121.00 75.18 -88.50
N SER A 248 120.02 76.08 -88.31
CA SER A 248 118.70 76.07 -88.99
C SER A 248 117.80 74.89 -88.56
N VAL A 249 116.55 75.01 -88.10
CA VAL A 249 115.37 75.67 -88.67
C VAL A 249 114.26 75.69 -87.58
N GLU A 250 113.34 76.65 -87.68
CA GLU A 250 111.87 76.60 -87.41
C GLU A 250 111.20 75.21 -87.66
N PRO A 251 109.88 74.94 -87.40
CA PRO A 251 108.77 75.78 -86.91
C PRO A 251 107.75 75.08 -85.95
N GLN A 252 106.79 75.88 -85.43
CA GLN A 252 105.32 75.67 -85.20
C GLN A 252 104.64 74.33 -84.73
N PRO A 253 103.38 74.42 -84.20
CA PRO A 253 102.72 73.45 -83.30
C PRO A 253 101.99 72.30 -84.02
N PRO A 254 101.21 71.44 -83.33
CA PRO A 254 99.76 71.57 -83.55
C PRO A 254 98.85 71.19 -82.37
N ALA A 255 97.60 71.66 -82.52
CA ALA A 255 96.39 71.14 -81.92
C ALA A 255 96.15 69.64 -82.20
N VAL A 256 95.21 69.03 -81.47
CA VAL A 256 94.07 68.20 -81.97
C VAL A 256 93.50 67.33 -80.84
N ALA A 257 92.25 67.60 -80.45
CA ALA A 257 91.35 66.68 -79.74
C ALA A 257 91.10 65.41 -80.59
N PRO A 258 90.69 64.24 -80.06
CA PRO A 258 89.24 64.04 -79.88
C PRO A 258 88.77 62.95 -78.87
N GLN A 259 87.58 63.19 -78.33
CA GLN A 259 86.41 62.28 -78.22
C GLN A 259 86.58 60.76 -78.42
N ARG A 260 85.95 59.96 -77.52
CA ARG A 260 84.86 58.97 -77.77
C ARG A 260 84.71 58.04 -76.56
N LYS A 261 83.54 57.94 -75.91
CA LYS A 261 82.27 57.21 -76.23
C LYS A 261 82.21 55.75 -75.73
N VAL A 262 81.24 55.52 -74.81
CA VAL A 262 80.06 54.62 -74.95
C VAL A 262 80.07 53.21 -74.28
N ALA A 263 78.95 53.00 -73.54
CA ALA A 263 78.16 51.77 -73.30
C ALA A 263 78.71 50.69 -72.32
N ALA A 264 77.90 49.89 -71.60
CA ALA A 264 76.44 49.67 -71.55
C ALA A 264 76.03 48.94 -70.24
N ALA A 265 74.72 48.97 -69.92
CA ALA A 265 73.99 48.27 -68.85
C ALA A 265 73.87 46.73 -69.08
N PRO A 266 73.26 45.88 -68.19
CA PRO A 266 71.79 45.75 -68.00
C PRO A 266 71.32 45.34 -66.54
N VAL A 267 70.13 45.72 -66.00
CA VAL A 267 68.71 45.21 -66.04
C VAL A 267 68.33 44.02 -65.09
N ARG A 268 67.10 44.11 -64.50
CA ARG A 268 66.19 43.13 -63.80
C ARG A 268 66.41 42.95 -62.27
N GLY A 269 65.43 43.01 -61.36
CA GLY A 269 63.95 43.05 -61.35
C GLY A 269 63.42 41.88 -60.47
N PHE A 270 62.51 42.10 -59.49
CA PHE A 270 61.45 41.15 -59.04
C PHE A 270 60.54 41.73 -57.91
N ARG A 271 59.32 41.16 -57.86
CA ARG A 271 58.02 41.54 -57.24
C ARG A 271 57.91 41.58 -55.70
N PRO A 272 56.86 42.22 -55.14
CA PRO A 272 56.30 41.90 -53.83
C PRO A 272 55.17 40.85 -53.91
N VAL A 273 55.13 39.92 -52.95
CA VAL A 273 54.07 38.89 -52.80
C VAL A 273 53.25 39.17 -51.54
N ARG A 274 51.93 39.04 -51.72
CA ARG A 274 50.86 39.05 -50.70
C ARG A 274 50.58 37.60 -50.27
N PRO A 275 50.22 37.33 -49.00
CA PRO A 275 49.15 36.35 -48.75
C PRO A 275 48.10 36.91 -47.77
N VAL A 276 46.81 36.86 -48.10
CA VAL A 276 45.84 35.76 -47.91
C VAL A 276 45.29 35.74 -46.47
N ALA A 277 44.02 36.14 -46.39
CA ALA A 277 43.13 35.95 -45.27
C ALA A 277 42.72 34.47 -45.18
N THR A 278 42.76 33.91 -43.98
CA THR A 278 42.28 32.56 -43.69
C THR A 278 41.31 32.60 -42.51
N ALA A 279 40.26 31.82 -42.67
CA ALA A 279 39.00 31.83 -41.96
C ALA A 279 39.07 31.47 -40.46
N GLN A 280 38.11 32.01 -39.72
CA GLN A 280 37.71 31.59 -38.38
C GLN A 280 37.15 30.16 -38.39
N PRO A 281 37.49 29.28 -37.44
CA PRO A 281 36.77 28.03 -37.24
C PRO A 281 35.51 28.26 -36.40
N LYS A 282 34.40 27.76 -36.93
CA LYS A 282 33.08 27.73 -36.33
C LYS A 282 33.01 26.60 -35.30
N VAL A 283 32.51 26.95 -34.12
CA VAL A 283 32.20 26.09 -32.98
C VAL A 283 31.20 24.98 -33.40
N GLU A 284 31.57 23.72 -33.20
CA GLU A 284 30.64 22.59 -33.19
C GLU A 284 30.58 21.97 -31.79
N LEU A 285 29.35 21.91 -31.28
CA LEU A 285 28.92 21.38 -29.99
C LEU A 285 28.84 19.83 -30.06
N PRO A 286 29.43 19.06 -29.14
CA PRO A 286 29.17 17.63 -29.07
C PRO A 286 27.80 17.36 -28.41
N LYS A 287 26.92 16.72 -29.21
CA LYS A 287 25.62 16.19 -28.82
C LYS A 287 25.81 15.00 -27.86
N ALA A 288 25.26 15.11 -26.66
CA ALA A 288 25.17 14.01 -25.70
C ALA A 288 24.20 12.91 -26.20
N PRO A 289 24.54 11.62 -26.10
CA PRO A 289 23.58 10.54 -26.27
C PRO A 289 22.75 10.33 -24.99
N ARG A 290 21.44 10.52 -25.11
CA ARG A 290 20.44 10.08 -24.12
C ARG A 290 20.29 8.57 -24.20
N SER A 291 20.69 7.84 -23.16
CA SER A 291 20.26 6.46 -22.93
C SER A 291 18.96 6.46 -22.12
N ILE A 292 17.93 5.87 -22.69
CA ILE A 292 16.64 5.57 -22.05
C ILE A 292 16.80 4.19 -21.36
N PRO A 293 16.23 3.99 -20.15
CA PRO A 293 16.27 2.71 -19.44
C PRO A 293 15.30 1.69 -20.07
N PRO A 294 15.63 0.39 -20.14
CA PRO A 294 14.64 -0.65 -20.37
C PRO A 294 13.97 -1.04 -19.05
N THR A 295 12.68 -0.76 -18.96
CA THR A 295 11.74 -1.36 -18.00
C THR A 295 11.62 -2.86 -18.28
N PRO A 296 11.61 -3.73 -17.26
CA PRO A 296 11.50 -5.18 -17.43
C PRO A 296 10.10 -5.59 -17.86
N ALA A 297 10.04 -6.41 -18.91
CA ALA A 297 8.84 -7.06 -19.39
C ALA A 297 8.38 -8.16 -18.41
N ALA A 298 7.08 -8.17 -18.17
CA ALA A 298 6.34 -9.25 -17.55
C ALA A 298 6.49 -10.55 -18.36
N ALA A 299 6.88 -11.62 -17.68
CA ALA A 299 6.69 -12.99 -18.12
C ALA A 299 6.06 -13.77 -16.96
N THR A 300 4.74 -13.95 -17.07
CA THR A 300 3.96 -14.89 -16.26
C THR A 300 3.88 -16.20 -17.04
N PRO A 301 4.45 -17.32 -16.57
CA PRO A 301 4.01 -18.63 -17.00
C PRO A 301 3.06 -19.24 -15.97
N ALA A 302 1.88 -19.54 -16.47
CA ALA A 302 1.10 -20.76 -16.26
C ALA A 302 1.13 -21.45 -14.89
N SER A 303 -0.07 -21.52 -14.33
CA SER A 303 -0.55 -22.55 -13.41
C SER A 303 -0.10 -23.97 -13.81
N GLU A 304 0.60 -24.65 -12.93
CA GLU A 304 0.57 -26.10 -12.80
C GLU A 304 0.22 -26.45 -11.34
N LEU A 305 -0.96 -27.04 -11.17
CA LEU A 305 -1.46 -27.62 -9.93
C LEU A 305 -0.84 -29.02 -9.76
N PRO A 306 -0.11 -29.31 -8.68
CA PRO A 306 0.06 -30.68 -8.22
C PRO A 306 -1.18 -31.10 -7.42
N ASN A 307 -1.88 -32.05 -8.03
CA ASN A 307 -2.97 -32.87 -7.52
C ASN A 307 -2.62 -33.47 -6.13
N VAL A 308 -3.16 -32.89 -5.05
CA VAL A 308 -3.10 -33.47 -3.71
C VAL A 308 -4.41 -34.22 -3.44
N VAL A 309 -4.25 -35.53 -3.39
CA VAL A 309 -5.23 -36.54 -2.98
C VAL A 309 -5.83 -36.17 -1.62
N ALA A 310 -7.13 -35.92 -1.61
CA ALA A 310 -7.92 -35.81 -0.38
C ALA A 310 -8.33 -37.21 0.12
N PRO A 311 -8.12 -37.56 1.40
CA PRO A 311 -8.67 -38.78 1.99
C PRO A 311 -10.19 -38.65 2.24
N PRO A 312 -10.95 -39.75 2.18
CA PRO A 312 -12.41 -39.72 2.29
C PRO A 312 -12.87 -39.33 3.69
N LYS A 313 -13.79 -38.37 3.73
CA LYS A 313 -14.58 -37.95 4.90
C LYS A 313 -15.58 -39.07 5.25
N PRO A 314 -15.56 -39.66 6.46
CA PRO A 314 -16.60 -40.59 6.88
C PRO A 314 -17.87 -39.82 7.25
N GLU A 315 -18.95 -40.05 6.51
CA GLU A 315 -20.29 -39.62 6.89
C GLU A 315 -20.91 -40.61 7.90
N PRO A 316 -21.62 -40.10 8.94
CA PRO A 316 -22.16 -40.89 10.03
C PRO A 316 -23.43 -41.68 9.63
N PRO A 317 -23.71 -42.80 10.31
CA PRO A 317 -24.83 -43.68 10.01
C PRO A 317 -26.19 -43.01 10.26
N LYS A 318 -27.06 -43.15 9.26
CA LYS A 318 -28.48 -42.81 9.29
C LYS A 318 -29.21 -43.77 10.23
N VAL A 319 -29.42 -43.35 11.47
CA VAL A 319 -30.28 -44.05 12.43
C VAL A 319 -31.70 -43.54 12.25
N GLU A 320 -32.55 -44.41 11.71
CA GLU A 320 -34.01 -44.23 11.69
C GLU A 320 -34.55 -44.29 13.13
N PRO A 321 -35.34 -43.31 13.59
CA PRO A 321 -36.03 -43.43 14.86
C PRO A 321 -37.20 -44.45 14.74
N PRO A 322 -37.40 -45.31 15.75
CA PRO A 322 -38.44 -46.33 15.72
C PRO A 322 -39.84 -45.72 15.78
N LYS A 323 -40.71 -46.32 14.97
CA LYS A 323 -42.15 -46.17 14.89
C LYS A 323 -42.79 -46.36 16.27
N VAL A 324 -43.24 -45.27 16.90
CA VAL A 324 -44.09 -45.32 18.09
C VAL A 324 -45.51 -45.66 17.63
N GLU A 325 -45.99 -46.82 18.05
CA GLU A 325 -47.37 -47.24 17.89
C GLU A 325 -48.30 -46.26 18.63
N GLU A 326 -49.17 -45.62 17.84
CA GLU A 326 -50.17 -44.68 18.26
C GLU A 326 -51.26 -45.43 19.05
N PHE A 327 -51.15 -45.36 20.39
CA PHE A 327 -52.19 -45.80 21.31
C PHE A 327 -53.44 -44.95 21.13
N ALA A 328 -54.54 -45.59 20.76
CA ALA A 328 -55.87 -44.99 20.72
C ALA A 328 -56.33 -44.52 22.12
N PRO A 329 -56.80 -43.26 22.29
CA PRO A 329 -57.50 -42.87 23.49
C PRO A 329 -59.00 -43.20 23.40
N ALA A 330 -59.47 -44.00 24.36
CA ALA A 330 -60.88 -44.21 24.65
C ALA A 330 -61.53 -42.92 25.25
N PRO A 331 -62.87 -42.75 25.14
CA PRO A 331 -63.53 -41.46 25.27
C PRO A 331 -63.66 -40.99 26.73
N VAL A 332 -63.30 -39.73 26.97
CA VAL A 332 -63.57 -38.99 28.20
C VAL A 332 -65.02 -38.52 28.18
N ILE A 333 -65.78 -38.95 29.19
CA ILE A 333 -67.16 -38.54 29.44
C ILE A 333 -67.18 -37.13 30.06
N LEU A 334 -67.97 -36.26 29.45
CA LEU A 334 -68.35 -34.91 29.87
C LEU A 334 -68.97 -34.87 31.28
N ALA A 335 -68.48 -33.97 32.13
CA ALA A 335 -69.28 -33.30 33.16
C ALA A 335 -68.55 -32.04 33.66
N GLU A 336 -68.68 -30.93 32.92
CA GLU A 336 -68.34 -29.60 33.42
C GLU A 336 -69.61 -28.85 33.79
N ALA A 337 -69.72 -28.53 35.08
CA ALA A 337 -70.70 -27.64 35.64
C ALA A 337 -70.33 -26.19 35.33
N SER A 338 -71.30 -25.45 34.81
CA SER A 338 -71.24 -24.03 34.51
C SER A 338 -71.45 -23.18 35.77
N SER A 339 -70.55 -22.22 36.02
CA SER A 339 -70.85 -20.93 36.67
C SER A 339 -69.61 -20.04 36.51
N SER A 340 -69.53 -19.19 35.48
CA SER A 340 -70.01 -17.80 35.49
C SER A 340 -69.41 -16.96 36.63
N ILE A 341 -68.24 -16.36 36.37
CA ILE A 341 -67.81 -15.11 37.02
C ILE A 341 -67.28 -14.22 35.91
N ASP A 342 -68.08 -13.23 35.55
CA ASP A 342 -67.75 -12.18 34.60
C ASP A 342 -67.27 -10.94 35.38
N SER A 343 -66.05 -10.50 35.03
CA SER A 343 -65.60 -9.12 34.82
C SER A 343 -66.05 -8.03 35.81
N LEU A 344 -65.20 -7.55 36.74
CA LEU A 344 -64.14 -6.52 36.57
C LEU A 344 -64.60 -5.19 35.94
N GLU A 345 -64.83 -4.17 36.76
CA GLU A 345 -64.40 -2.78 36.49
C GLU A 345 -64.62 -1.89 37.72
N ALA A 346 -63.55 -1.30 38.28
CA ALA A 346 -63.53 0.05 38.89
C ALA A 346 -62.18 0.39 39.56
N LEU A 347 -61.66 1.57 39.19
CA LEU A 347 -60.66 2.43 39.87
C LEU A 347 -59.18 2.05 39.66
N SER A 348 -58.39 2.76 38.84
CA SER A 348 -57.94 4.17 38.96
C SER A 348 -57.03 4.42 40.17
N GLU A 349 -55.73 4.62 39.90
CA GLU A 349 -54.96 5.86 40.14
C GLU A 349 -53.51 5.66 40.67
N ALA A 350 -52.56 6.21 39.89
CA ALA A 350 -51.24 6.81 40.24
C ALA A 350 -50.04 6.01 40.85
N ILE A 351 -49.04 5.69 40.00
CA ILE A 351 -47.61 6.16 39.92
C ILE A 351 -46.78 6.30 41.25
N PRO A 352 -45.44 6.01 41.35
CA PRO A 352 -44.40 5.86 40.29
C PRO A 352 -43.46 4.63 40.38
N LEU A 353 -42.89 4.25 39.23
CA LEU A 353 -41.77 3.31 39.08
C LEU A 353 -40.44 4.07 38.83
N PRO A 354 -39.34 3.75 39.53
CA PRO A 354 -38.00 4.01 39.05
C PRO A 354 -37.56 2.93 38.04
N ALA A 355 -36.95 3.39 36.95
CA ALA A 355 -36.47 2.59 35.84
C ALA A 355 -35.32 1.66 36.27
N VAL A 356 -35.53 0.35 36.13
CA VAL A 356 -34.46 -0.66 36.10
C VAL A 356 -34.30 -1.11 34.66
N LYS A 357 -33.14 -0.77 34.08
CA LYS A 357 -32.65 -1.24 32.78
C LYS A 357 -32.54 -2.77 32.82
N THR A 358 -33.37 -3.43 32.04
CA THR A 358 -33.18 -4.82 31.62
C THR A 358 -32.07 -4.88 30.58
N GLU A 359 -31.03 -5.63 30.91
CA GLU A 359 -30.00 -6.12 30.00
C GLU A 359 -30.65 -7.02 28.93
N SER A 360 -30.42 -6.67 27.67
CA SER A 360 -30.75 -7.48 26.50
C SER A 360 -29.46 -7.85 25.77
N VAL A 361 -29.14 -9.14 25.85
CA VAL A 361 -28.53 -9.99 24.82
C VAL A 361 -27.63 -9.27 23.80
N GLU A 362 -26.30 -9.40 23.99
CA GLU A 362 -25.31 -9.13 22.96
C GLU A 362 -25.44 -10.17 21.82
N GLU A 363 -26.24 -9.82 20.83
CA GLU A 363 -26.16 -10.35 19.49
C GLU A 363 -25.03 -9.59 18.76
N THR A 364 -24.06 -10.35 18.23
CA THR A 364 -22.85 -9.88 17.58
C THR A 364 -23.15 -8.86 16.48
N GLN A 365 -23.04 -7.57 16.80
CA GLN A 365 -23.12 -6.47 15.82
C GLN A 365 -21.84 -6.47 14.97
N PRO A 366 -21.91 -6.69 13.65
CA PRO A 366 -20.79 -6.37 12.79
C PRO A 366 -20.59 -4.85 12.79
N ALA A 367 -19.33 -4.42 12.93
CA ALA A 367 -18.88 -3.04 12.98
C ALA A 367 -19.72 -2.11 12.09
N LEU A 368 -20.21 -1.01 12.68
CA LEU A 368 -20.87 0.10 11.99
C LEU A 368 -19.95 0.63 10.88
N ARG A 369 -20.13 0.14 9.66
CA ARG A 369 -19.56 0.77 8.47
C ARG A 369 -20.32 2.07 8.21
N ASP A 370 -19.58 3.10 7.82
CA ASP A 370 -20.17 4.40 7.50
C ASP A 370 -21.24 4.24 6.40
N PRO A 371 -22.44 4.82 6.57
CA PRO A 371 -23.54 4.64 5.62
C PRO A 371 -23.19 5.15 4.21
N ALA A 372 -22.34 6.19 4.12
CA ALA A 372 -21.88 6.74 2.85
C ALA A 372 -20.96 5.78 2.07
N GLN A 373 -20.15 4.97 2.77
CA GLN A 373 -19.28 3.97 2.12
C GLN A 373 -20.11 2.81 1.59
N LEU A 374 -21.10 2.36 2.37
CA LEU A 374 -22.04 1.30 1.96
C LEU A 374 -22.83 1.67 0.71
N GLU A 375 -23.30 2.92 0.61
CA GLU A 375 -23.98 3.42 -0.59
C GLU A 375 -23.07 3.36 -1.82
N MET A 376 -21.80 3.76 -1.69
CA MET A 376 -20.84 3.75 -2.78
C MET A 376 -20.51 2.33 -3.23
N ASP A 377 -20.35 1.39 -2.28
CA ASP A 377 -20.02 0.00 -2.58
C ASP A 377 -21.19 -0.72 -3.27
N ILE A 378 -22.42 -0.49 -2.80
CA ILE A 378 -23.64 -1.02 -3.45
C ILE A 378 -23.80 -0.44 -4.86
N PHE A 379 -23.56 0.86 -5.04
CA PHE A 379 -23.64 1.50 -6.36
C PHE A 379 -22.61 0.91 -7.35
N LYS A 380 -21.34 0.78 -6.94
CA LYS A 380 -20.28 0.15 -7.75
C LYS A 380 -20.62 -1.29 -8.12
N TYR A 381 -21.20 -2.05 -7.19
CA TYR A 381 -21.61 -3.43 -7.43
C TYR A 381 -22.74 -3.53 -8.46
N ILE A 382 -23.79 -2.72 -8.34
CA ILE A 382 -24.88 -2.68 -9.31
C ILE A 382 -24.38 -2.24 -10.70
N GLN A 383 -23.43 -1.31 -10.74
CA GLN A 383 -22.78 -0.85 -11.97
C GLN A 383 -21.98 -1.97 -12.66
N ALA A 384 -21.29 -2.82 -11.90
CA ALA A 384 -20.49 -3.90 -12.46
C ALA A 384 -21.33 -5.02 -13.10
N ILE A 385 -22.52 -5.29 -12.57
CA ILE A 385 -23.36 -6.44 -12.97
C ILE A 385 -24.53 -6.01 -13.87
N ASN A 386 -24.72 -4.70 -14.08
CA ASN A 386 -25.87 -4.14 -14.81
C ASN A 386 -27.22 -4.57 -14.21
N GLY A 387 -27.27 -4.61 -12.88
CA GLY A 387 -28.47 -4.91 -12.11
C GLY A 387 -28.27 -6.07 -11.14
N ALA A 388 -28.79 -5.90 -9.91
CA ALA A 388 -28.69 -6.93 -8.88
C ALA A 388 -29.98 -7.02 -8.06
N ARG A 389 -30.27 -8.21 -7.53
CA ARG A 389 -31.33 -8.42 -6.54
C ARG A 389 -30.82 -8.14 -5.13
N LEU A 390 -31.73 -7.83 -4.20
CA LEU A 390 -31.38 -7.54 -2.81
C LEU A 390 -30.53 -8.66 -2.17
N THR A 391 -30.91 -9.92 -2.38
CA THR A 391 -30.20 -11.09 -1.84
C THR A 391 -28.79 -11.23 -2.40
N GLU A 392 -28.58 -10.86 -3.67
CA GLU A 392 -27.26 -10.91 -4.30
C GLU A 392 -26.33 -9.84 -3.70
N ILE A 393 -26.86 -8.63 -3.49
CA ILE A 393 -26.14 -7.52 -2.85
C ILE A 393 -25.74 -7.87 -1.41
N GLU A 394 -26.66 -8.48 -0.64
CA GLU A 394 -26.39 -8.97 0.73
C GLU A 394 -25.25 -9.99 0.74
N THR A 395 -25.30 -10.99 -0.15
CA THR A 395 -24.27 -12.04 -0.23
C THR A 395 -22.92 -11.52 -0.71
N ALA A 396 -22.89 -10.62 -1.70
CA ALA A 396 -21.66 -10.14 -2.30
C ALA A 396 -20.90 -9.15 -1.40
N LEU A 397 -21.62 -8.30 -0.68
CA LEU A 397 -21.01 -7.30 0.22
C LEU A 397 -20.93 -7.77 1.67
N SER A 398 -21.53 -8.93 1.99
CA SER A 398 -21.63 -9.47 3.36
C SER A 398 -22.22 -8.45 4.35
N ILE A 399 -23.26 -7.74 3.92
CA ILE A 399 -23.95 -6.69 4.68
C ILE A 399 -25.31 -7.16 5.19
N ASN A 400 -25.77 -6.57 6.30
CA ASN A 400 -27.08 -6.88 6.84
C ASN A 400 -28.19 -6.36 5.90
N ARG A 401 -29.28 -7.12 5.75
CA ARG A 401 -30.46 -6.76 4.97
C ARG A 401 -30.98 -5.36 5.28
N PHE A 402 -31.00 -4.98 6.55
CA PHE A 402 -31.44 -3.63 6.95
C PHE A 402 -30.52 -2.53 6.39
N GLN A 403 -29.20 -2.71 6.48
CA GLN A 403 -28.22 -1.76 5.93
C GLN A 403 -28.29 -1.69 4.41
N ALA A 404 -28.46 -2.83 3.74
CA ALA A 404 -28.64 -2.89 2.29
C ALA A 404 -29.89 -2.13 1.84
N VAL A 405 -31.02 -2.33 2.53
CA VAL A 405 -32.29 -1.65 2.23
C VAL A 405 -32.20 -0.15 2.48
N ASP A 406 -31.59 0.29 3.57
CA ASP A 406 -31.46 1.72 3.89
C ASP A 406 -30.56 2.44 2.87
N ALA A 407 -29.42 1.84 2.51
CA ALA A 407 -28.54 2.38 1.48
C ALA A 407 -29.21 2.40 0.09
N LEU A 408 -29.96 1.35 -0.29
CA LEU A 408 -30.73 1.31 -1.54
C LEU A 408 -31.84 2.37 -1.56
N ARG A 409 -32.55 2.58 -0.44
CA ARG A 409 -33.56 3.65 -0.31
C ARG A 409 -32.93 5.03 -0.49
N SER A 410 -31.74 5.25 0.09
CA SER A 410 -30.99 6.49 -0.08
C SER A 410 -30.58 6.71 -1.55
N LEU A 411 -30.06 5.67 -2.22
CA LEU A 411 -29.69 5.72 -3.64
C LEU A 411 -30.88 5.97 -4.57
N ILE A 412 -32.04 5.38 -4.27
CA ILE A 412 -33.29 5.63 -5.01
C ILE A 412 -33.76 7.07 -4.80
N LYS A 413 -33.71 7.57 -3.57
CA LYS A 413 -34.08 8.96 -3.24
C LYS A 413 -33.16 9.97 -3.92
N LYS A 414 -31.88 9.62 -4.12
CA LYS A 414 -30.90 10.43 -4.88
C LYS A 414 -31.08 10.31 -6.40
N GLY A 415 -31.88 9.37 -6.89
CA GLY A 415 -32.10 9.13 -8.33
C GLY A 415 -31.00 8.30 -9.01
N ASN A 416 -30.04 7.77 -8.25
CA ASN A 416 -28.90 7.02 -8.79
C ASN A 416 -29.25 5.57 -9.14
N VAL A 417 -30.31 5.03 -8.53
CA VAL A 417 -30.76 3.64 -8.72
C VAL A 417 -32.27 3.65 -8.86
N THR A 418 -32.79 2.81 -9.75
CA THR A 418 -34.22 2.58 -9.95
C THR A 418 -34.54 1.11 -9.70
N GLN A 419 -35.74 0.82 -9.18
CA GLN A 419 -36.18 -0.55 -8.95
C GLN A 419 -37.18 -0.95 -10.03
N ARG A 420 -36.86 -1.99 -10.80
CA ARG A 420 -37.74 -2.58 -11.82
C ARG A 420 -37.78 -4.09 -11.65
N ASP A 421 -38.98 -4.65 -11.49
CA ASP A 421 -39.18 -6.11 -11.35
C ASP A 421 -38.30 -6.78 -10.27
N ARG A 422 -38.14 -6.11 -9.12
CA ARG A 422 -37.30 -6.52 -7.97
C ARG A 422 -35.79 -6.57 -8.26
N ILE A 423 -35.36 -5.99 -9.37
CA ILE A 423 -33.96 -5.78 -9.72
C ILE A 423 -33.66 -4.28 -9.58
N TYR A 424 -32.54 -3.96 -8.96
CA TYR A 424 -32.07 -2.58 -8.85
C TYR A 424 -31.14 -2.28 -10.02
N LEU A 425 -31.47 -1.26 -10.82
CA LEU A 425 -30.78 -0.87 -12.05
C LEU A 425 -30.32 0.58 -11.94
N ILE A 426 -29.19 0.91 -12.54
CA ILE A 426 -28.76 2.31 -12.67
C ILE A 426 -29.45 2.88 -13.93
N PRO A 427 -30.24 3.96 -13.83
CA PRO A 427 -30.85 4.58 -14.99
C PRO A 427 -29.76 5.14 -15.91
N GLU A 428 -29.80 4.80 -17.20
CA GLU A 428 -28.79 5.20 -18.20
C GLU A 428 -28.70 6.72 -18.40
N GLU A 429 -29.62 7.51 -17.84
CA GLU A 429 -29.68 8.97 -17.96
C GLU A 429 -28.72 9.74 -17.03
N VAL A 430 -27.93 9.06 -16.18
CA VAL A 430 -27.00 9.71 -15.24
C VAL A 430 -25.53 9.73 -15.73
N ASN A 431 -25.25 9.21 -16.93
CA ASN A 431 -23.94 9.35 -17.59
C ASN A 431 -23.92 10.56 -18.54
N LEU A 432 -24.06 11.78 -18.00
CA LEU A 432 -23.80 13.04 -18.70
C LEU A 432 -22.87 13.94 -17.90
#